data_AF-A0A803VHB0-F1
#
_entry.id   AF-A0A803VHB0-F1
#
_cell.length_a   1.000
_cell.length_b   1.000
_cell.length_c   1.000
_cell.angle_alpha   90.00
_cell.angle_beta   90.00
_cell.angle_gamma   90.00
#
_symmetry.space_group_name_H-M   'P 1'
#
loop_
_entity.id
_entity.type
_entity.pdbx_description
1 polymer ?
#
loop_
_entity_poly.entity_id
_entity_poly.type
_entity_poly.pdbx_seq_one_letter_code
_entity_poly.pdbx_strand_id
1 'polypeptide(L)'
;MRMLHLPESYAGKSGQMMNHFMILAVLLPLRTCYTSYSQQESDVFPVTYLNVSKDLGLQRLLVEWDVVKSAHDAELAMSFEIQVCRIDEATIVRTEFHNVTLDKLGKPLHWTWDSDIPLECMSHAVRIRGKAEASKIWSNWSLWETVPGLDTSNRSGPQIFPKKEFLAEGSDITFCCIGGKGQAIKKFFVSPTVDVFKRTNNQVRLLTVENLSHDKGSTIHFYCYDEDGRLHQAAFFVGKPPDTPKDFSCHTQDMRRVTCTWREGETYLYGRNAPQYTLSKTSSPKMALCKASCSSEQCSCSWDIGQQRIWNVTVTVENPLGKKNATDVFDVNHRTLLQRSDLVTGMTANVSKSAALLKLADGRESKDVK
;
A
#
# COMPACT_ATOMS: atom_id res chain seq x y z
N MET A 1 -10.51 96.29 36.25
CA MET A 1 -11.71 97.15 36.25
C MET A 1 -12.85 96.35 36.86
N ARG A 2 -13.26 96.70 38.10
CA ARG A 2 -14.41 96.21 38.92
C ARG A 2 -14.47 94.69 39.24
N MET A 3 -14.89 94.20 40.41
CA MET A 3 -15.19 94.74 41.75
C MET A 3 -15.20 93.55 42.76
N LEU A 4 -15.06 93.87 44.06
CA LEU A 4 -14.99 93.02 45.26
C LEU A 4 -16.34 92.39 45.70
N HIS A 5 -16.33 91.18 46.30
CA HIS A 5 -16.58 90.85 47.73
C HIS A 5 -17.06 89.39 47.99
N LEU A 6 -16.52 88.79 49.07
CA LEU A 6 -16.83 87.52 49.78
C LEU A 6 -18.29 87.45 50.34
N PRO A 7 -18.87 86.31 50.85
CA PRO A 7 -18.26 85.42 51.87
C PRO A 7 -18.70 83.92 51.97
N GLU A 8 -18.07 83.24 52.95
CA GLU A 8 -18.30 81.94 53.64
C GLU A 8 -19.55 81.08 53.34
N SER A 9 -19.37 79.74 53.30
CA SER A 9 -20.18 78.79 54.10
C SER A 9 -19.64 77.34 54.06
N TYR A 10 -19.76 76.69 55.22
CA TYR A 10 -19.59 75.26 55.48
C TYR A 10 -20.65 74.39 54.76
N ALA A 11 -20.27 73.20 54.28
CA ALA A 11 -20.99 71.92 54.48
C ALA A 11 -20.33 70.79 53.66
N GLY A 12 -20.23 69.62 54.29
CA GLY A 12 -19.43 68.48 53.84
C GLY A 12 -19.82 67.87 52.48
N LYS A 13 -18.79 67.46 51.73
CA LYS A 13 -18.91 66.51 50.62
C LYS A 13 -18.65 65.10 51.15
N SER A 14 -19.70 64.30 51.07
CA SER A 14 -19.67 62.84 51.20
C SER A 14 -18.61 62.26 50.26
N GLY A 15 -17.51 61.76 50.84
CA GLY A 15 -16.57 60.90 50.15
C GLY A 15 -17.22 59.54 49.97
N GLN A 16 -17.43 59.14 48.72
CA GLN A 16 -17.90 57.80 48.37
C GLN A 16 -16.78 56.81 48.71
N MET A 17 -16.79 56.30 49.96
CA MET A 17 -15.94 55.17 50.36
C MET A 17 -16.34 53.98 49.49
N MET A 18 -15.47 53.65 48.53
CA MET A 18 -15.55 52.41 47.78
C MET A 18 -15.48 51.28 48.80
N ASN A 19 -16.63 50.65 49.03
CA ASN A 19 -16.88 49.75 50.14
C ASN A 19 -15.86 48.59 50.07
N HIS A 20 -15.08 48.38 51.12
CA HIS A 20 -14.03 47.35 51.20
C HIS A 20 -14.56 45.94 50.84
N PHE A 21 -15.88 45.73 51.02
CA PHE A 21 -16.61 44.53 50.60
C PHE A 21 -16.76 44.38 49.08
N MET A 22 -16.92 45.46 48.30
CA MET A 22 -17.05 45.40 46.84
C MET A 22 -15.71 45.07 46.17
N ILE A 23 -14.59 45.53 46.74
CA ILE A 23 -13.25 45.19 46.25
C ILE A 23 -12.94 43.71 46.53
N LEU A 24 -13.27 43.21 47.72
CA LEU A 24 -13.13 41.79 48.07
C LEU A 24 -14.02 40.89 47.19
N ALA A 25 -15.26 41.31 46.91
CA ALA A 25 -16.21 40.56 46.09
C ALA A 25 -15.81 40.44 44.61
N VAL A 26 -14.99 41.37 44.09
CA VAL A 26 -14.46 41.32 42.71
C VAL A 26 -13.11 40.58 42.65
N LEU A 27 -12.28 40.71 43.69
CA LEU A 27 -10.98 40.03 43.73
C LEU A 27 -11.11 38.51 43.94
N LEU A 28 -12.10 38.04 44.72
CA LEU A 28 -12.35 36.61 44.92
C LEU A 28 -12.63 35.83 43.60
N PRO A 29 -13.56 36.25 42.72
CA PRO A 29 -13.82 35.58 41.45
C PRO A 29 -12.66 35.72 40.46
N LEU A 30 -11.94 36.85 40.45
CA LEU A 30 -10.73 37.02 39.63
C LEU A 30 -9.61 36.07 40.06
N ARG A 31 -9.42 35.89 41.38
CA ARG A 31 -8.42 34.96 41.91
C ARG A 31 -8.79 33.52 41.60
N THR A 32 -10.05 33.12 41.75
CA THR A 32 -10.50 31.76 41.40
C THR A 32 -10.40 31.49 39.91
N CYS A 33 -10.70 32.48 39.06
CA CYS A 33 -10.59 32.37 37.61
C CYS A 33 -9.13 32.30 37.16
N TYR A 34 -8.23 33.08 37.77
CA TYR A 34 -6.79 33.03 37.51
C TYR A 34 -6.18 31.71 37.98
N THR A 35 -6.61 31.17 39.13
CA THR A 35 -6.14 29.86 39.61
C THR A 35 -6.65 28.71 38.76
N SER A 36 -7.91 28.72 38.30
CA SER A 36 -8.43 27.67 37.41
C SER A 36 -7.77 27.72 36.03
N TYR A 37 -7.55 28.93 35.50
CA TYR A 37 -6.85 29.12 34.23
C TYR A 37 -5.37 28.70 34.31
N SER A 38 -4.68 29.04 35.40
CA SER A 38 -3.29 28.64 35.62
C SER A 38 -3.12 27.15 35.89
N GLN A 39 -4.10 26.49 36.53
CA GLN A 39 -4.08 25.03 36.74
C GLN A 39 -4.28 24.28 35.42
N GLN A 40 -5.23 24.70 34.60
CA GLN A 40 -5.50 24.08 33.29
C GLN A 40 -4.29 24.16 32.34
N GLU A 41 -3.46 25.20 32.47
CA GLU A 41 -2.24 25.39 31.67
C GLU A 41 -1.09 24.43 32.05
N SER A 42 -1.18 23.81 33.24
CA SER A 42 -0.15 22.95 33.85
C SER A 42 -0.55 21.49 33.97
N ASP A 43 -1.77 21.11 33.55
CA ASP A 43 -2.23 19.73 33.64
C ASP A 43 -1.42 18.82 32.70
N VAL A 44 -0.98 17.69 33.25
CA VAL A 44 -0.17 16.68 32.56
C VAL A 44 -0.93 15.36 32.53
N PHE A 45 -1.04 14.80 31.33
CA PHE A 45 -1.75 13.54 31.08
C PHE A 45 -0.73 12.50 30.60
N PRO A 46 -0.13 11.71 31.52
CA PRO A 46 0.89 10.74 31.17
C PRO A 46 0.30 9.54 30.42
N VAL A 47 1.13 8.91 29.60
CA VAL A 47 0.84 7.59 29.02
C VAL A 47 0.84 6.55 30.16
N THR A 48 -0.27 5.85 30.33
CA THR A 48 -0.49 4.88 31.42
C THR A 48 -0.27 3.44 30.97
N TYR A 49 -0.40 3.20 29.67
CA TYR A 49 -0.23 1.91 29.04
C TYR A 49 0.47 2.11 27.70
N LEU A 50 1.44 1.25 27.41
CA LEU A 50 2.12 1.17 26.13
C LEU A 50 2.36 -0.31 25.82
N ASN A 51 1.96 -0.73 24.64
CA ASN A 51 2.20 -2.05 24.13
C ASN A 51 2.73 -1.94 22.70
N VAL A 52 3.77 -2.69 22.41
CA VAL A 52 4.45 -2.69 21.12
C VAL A 52 4.54 -4.13 20.66
N SER A 53 4.03 -4.39 19.47
CA SER A 53 4.16 -5.68 18.79
C SER A 53 4.67 -5.49 17.37
N LYS A 54 4.90 -6.60 16.67
CA LYS A 54 5.43 -6.59 15.31
C LYS A 54 4.62 -7.49 14.38
N ASP A 55 4.39 -7.00 13.18
CA ASP A 55 3.95 -7.78 12.04
C ASP A 55 5.16 -8.08 11.15
N LEU A 56 5.64 -9.34 11.16
CA LEU A 56 6.78 -9.76 10.35
C LEU A 56 6.43 -9.94 8.87
N GLY A 57 5.14 -10.11 8.53
CA GLY A 57 4.70 -10.19 7.14
C GLY A 57 4.77 -8.84 6.45
N LEU A 58 4.40 -7.78 7.18
CA LEU A 58 4.45 -6.39 6.71
C LEU A 58 5.73 -5.65 7.12
N GLN A 59 6.57 -6.25 7.97
CA GLN A 59 7.77 -5.63 8.54
C GLN A 59 7.46 -4.30 9.26
N ARG A 60 6.41 -4.33 10.07
CA ARG A 60 5.77 -3.17 10.70
C ARG A 60 5.68 -3.30 12.22
N LEU A 61 6.02 -2.25 12.95
CA LEU A 61 5.71 -2.13 14.37
C LEU A 61 4.25 -1.67 14.54
N LEU A 62 3.55 -2.33 15.46
CA LEU A 62 2.18 -2.00 15.87
C LEU A 62 2.24 -1.48 17.30
N VAL A 63 1.91 -0.21 17.47
CA VAL A 63 2.00 0.49 18.75
C VAL A 63 0.60 0.82 19.22
N GLU A 64 0.29 0.42 20.44
CA GLU A 64 -0.97 0.69 21.12
C GLU A 64 -0.66 1.37 22.45
N TRP A 65 -1.34 2.47 22.76
CA TRP A 65 -1.15 3.15 24.03
C TRP A 65 -2.43 3.76 24.54
N ASP A 66 -2.43 4.11 25.82
CA ASP A 66 -3.56 4.76 26.47
C ASP A 66 -3.08 5.82 27.48
N VAL A 67 -3.99 6.71 27.85
CA VAL A 67 -3.76 7.76 28.84
C VAL A 67 -4.73 7.62 30.01
N VAL A 68 -4.65 8.54 30.96
CA VAL A 68 -5.59 8.56 32.09
C VAL A 68 -7.02 8.79 31.61
N LYS A 69 -7.98 8.07 32.21
CA LYS A 69 -9.41 8.15 31.86
C LYS A 69 -9.98 9.58 31.91
N SER A 70 -9.50 10.42 32.82
CA SER A 70 -9.94 11.81 32.91
C SER A 70 -9.69 12.61 31.61
N ALA A 71 -8.66 12.26 30.85
CA ALA A 71 -8.41 12.86 29.54
C ALA A 71 -9.47 12.43 28.50
N HIS A 72 -9.93 11.18 28.56
CA HIS A 72 -11.02 10.67 27.72
C HIS A 72 -12.38 11.26 28.10
N ASP A 73 -12.69 11.32 29.40
CA ASP A 73 -13.95 11.88 29.89
C ASP A 73 -14.11 13.35 29.48
N ALA A 74 -12.98 14.08 29.40
CA ALA A 74 -12.90 15.47 28.95
C ALA A 74 -12.70 15.64 27.42
N GLU A 75 -12.62 14.55 26.65
CA GLU A 75 -12.44 14.56 25.18
C GLU A 75 -11.27 15.46 24.73
N LEU A 76 -10.14 15.38 25.45
CA LEU A 76 -9.04 16.31 25.21
C LEU A 76 -8.44 16.13 23.81
N ALA A 77 -8.17 17.25 23.15
CA ALA A 77 -7.26 17.29 22.01
C ALA A 77 -5.83 17.12 22.52
N MET A 78 -5.11 16.12 22.02
CA MET A 78 -3.78 15.74 22.47
C MET A 78 -2.81 15.57 21.30
N SER A 79 -1.56 15.91 21.55
CA SER A 79 -0.40 15.63 20.71
C SER A 79 0.49 14.61 21.42
N PHE A 80 0.90 13.57 20.70
CA PHE A 80 1.82 12.54 21.19
C PHE A 80 3.11 12.59 20.40
N GLU A 81 4.25 12.63 21.09
CA GLU A 81 5.57 12.45 20.48
C GLU A 81 5.99 10.99 20.68
N ILE A 82 6.25 10.31 19.57
CA ILE A 82 6.59 8.90 19.50
C ILE A 82 8.02 8.78 18.99
N GLN A 83 8.85 8.00 19.68
CA GLN A 83 10.22 7.72 19.26
C GLN A 83 10.45 6.23 19.10
N VAL A 84 11.09 5.86 17.99
CA VAL A 84 11.55 4.49 17.73
C VAL A 84 13.07 4.46 17.81
N CYS A 85 13.60 3.53 18.59
CA CYS A 85 15.01 3.32 18.81
C CYS A 85 15.42 1.91 18.36
N ARG A 86 16.64 1.79 17.84
CA ARG A 86 17.34 0.51 17.66
C ARG A 86 18.23 0.28 18.87
N ILE A 87 17.99 -0.81 19.61
CA ILE A 87 18.58 -0.99 20.95
C ILE A 87 20.10 -1.17 20.90
N ASP A 88 20.62 -2.02 20.02
CA ASP A 88 22.06 -2.29 19.90
C ASP A 88 22.90 -1.03 19.65
N GLU A 89 22.28 0.02 19.11
CA GLU A 89 22.96 1.22 18.65
C GLU A 89 22.62 2.44 19.51
N ALA A 90 21.62 2.31 20.39
CA ALA A 90 21.01 3.40 21.11
C ALA A 90 20.63 4.59 20.19
N THR A 91 20.32 4.33 18.92
CA THR A 91 19.98 5.37 17.93
C THR A 91 18.48 5.49 17.76
N ILE A 92 17.97 6.71 17.91
CA ILE A 92 16.60 7.07 17.53
C ILE A 92 16.55 7.14 16.00
N VAL A 93 15.76 6.25 15.39
CA VAL A 93 15.59 6.17 13.93
C VAL A 93 14.37 6.91 13.43
N ARG A 94 13.41 7.18 14.33
CA ARG A 94 12.20 7.91 14.01
C ARG A 94 11.76 8.75 15.21
N THR A 95 11.32 9.96 14.94
CA THR A 95 10.53 10.78 15.85
C THR A 95 9.32 11.31 15.08
N GLU A 96 8.13 11.10 15.62
CA GLU A 96 6.88 11.48 14.96
C GLU A 96 5.89 12.07 15.95
N PHE A 97 5.03 12.97 15.45
CA PHE A 97 3.96 13.57 16.23
C PHE A 97 2.60 13.07 15.75
N HIS A 98 1.80 12.56 16.67
CA HIS A 98 0.44 12.08 16.40
C HIS A 98 -0.57 12.93 17.17
N ASN A 99 -1.45 13.62 16.44
CA ASN A 99 -2.47 14.49 17.01
C ASN A 99 -3.84 13.84 16.91
N VAL A 100 -4.58 13.80 18.02
CA VAL A 100 -5.88 13.14 18.10
C VAL A 100 -6.75 13.79 19.18
N THR A 101 -8.07 13.78 18.99
CA THR A 101 -9.03 14.09 20.05
C THR A 101 -9.50 12.79 20.67
N LEU A 102 -9.41 12.68 21.99
CA LEU A 102 -9.77 11.46 22.71
C LEU A 102 -11.27 11.18 22.68
N ASP A 103 -11.63 9.90 22.64
CA ASP A 103 -13.01 9.40 22.67
C ASP A 103 -13.44 9.08 24.12
N LYS A 104 -14.66 9.46 24.50
CA LYS A 104 -15.28 9.12 25.80
C LYS A 104 -15.42 7.61 26.04
N LEU A 105 -15.47 6.80 24.99
CA LEU A 105 -15.50 5.34 25.13
C LEU A 105 -14.19 4.77 25.70
N GLY A 106 -13.13 5.59 25.82
CA GLY A 106 -11.86 5.16 26.42
C GLY A 106 -11.14 4.13 25.57
N LYS A 107 -11.17 4.28 24.24
CA LYS A 107 -10.48 3.36 23.33
C LYS A 107 -8.98 3.66 23.30
N PRO A 108 -8.13 2.62 23.36
CA PRO A 108 -6.71 2.79 23.12
C PRO A 108 -6.41 3.42 21.76
N LEU A 109 -5.31 4.17 21.71
CA LEU A 109 -4.79 4.79 20.51
C LEU A 109 -3.84 3.85 19.79
N HIS A 110 -3.73 4.00 18.48
CA HIS A 110 -2.90 3.15 17.63
C HIS A 110 -2.01 3.94 16.69
N TRP A 111 -0.80 3.45 16.48
CA TRP A 111 0.16 3.98 15.52
C TRP A 111 0.98 2.83 14.95
N THR A 112 1.39 2.98 13.70
CA THR A 112 2.16 1.96 13.00
C THR A 112 3.39 2.57 12.36
N TRP A 113 4.47 1.80 12.32
CA TRP A 113 5.71 2.21 11.66
C TRP A 113 6.28 1.09 10.82
N ASP A 114 6.48 1.37 9.53
CA ASP A 114 7.15 0.49 8.60
C ASP A 114 8.67 0.63 8.77
N SER A 115 9.34 -0.50 9.02
CA SER A 115 10.78 -0.52 9.19
C SER A 115 11.50 -0.58 7.85
N ASP A 116 12.56 0.20 7.71
CA ASP A 116 13.52 0.18 6.59
C ASP A 116 14.42 -1.07 6.59
N ILE A 117 14.39 -1.85 7.67
CA ILE A 117 15.11 -3.11 7.81
C ILE A 117 14.16 -4.22 8.28
N PRO A 118 14.43 -5.51 7.98
CA PRO A 118 13.63 -6.57 8.57
C PRO A 118 13.69 -6.52 10.11
N LEU A 119 12.54 -6.58 10.77
CA LEU A 119 12.39 -6.53 12.22
C LEU A 119 13.02 -7.73 12.93
N GLU A 120 13.35 -8.80 12.21
CA GLU A 120 14.15 -9.91 12.71
C GLU A 120 15.62 -9.53 12.92
N CYS A 121 16.13 -8.52 12.20
CA CYS A 121 17.55 -8.19 12.20
C CYS A 121 18.05 -7.64 13.53
N MET A 122 17.20 -6.90 14.25
CA MET A 122 17.56 -6.32 15.54
C MET A 122 16.36 -5.89 16.38
N SER A 123 16.62 -5.72 17.67
CA SER A 123 15.64 -5.28 18.65
C SER A 123 15.32 -3.79 18.49
N HIS A 124 14.02 -3.49 18.48
CA HIS A 124 13.49 -2.14 18.39
C HIS A 124 12.77 -1.79 19.69
N ALA A 125 12.83 -0.52 20.10
CA ALA A 125 12.10 -0.04 21.26
C ALA A 125 11.34 1.24 20.94
N VAL A 126 10.18 1.41 21.56
CA VAL A 126 9.33 2.58 21.41
C VAL A 126 9.10 3.24 22.76
N ARG A 127 9.08 4.56 22.77
CA ARG A 127 8.59 5.36 23.89
C ARG A 127 7.70 6.48 23.40
N ILE A 128 6.79 6.92 24.26
CA ILE A 128 5.78 7.94 23.94
C ILE A 128 5.69 8.95 25.08
N ARG A 129 5.45 10.21 24.75
CA ARG A 129 4.95 11.23 25.69
C ARG A 129 3.80 12.01 25.08
N GLY A 130 2.90 12.53 25.92
CA GLY A 130 1.72 13.26 25.49
C GLY A 130 1.72 14.71 25.96
N LYS A 131 0.98 15.56 25.26
CA LYS A 131 0.66 16.93 25.65
C LYS A 131 -0.77 17.25 25.24
N ALA A 132 -1.61 17.69 26.17
CA ALA A 132 -2.91 18.25 25.83
C ALA A 132 -2.72 19.60 25.11
N GLU A 133 -3.58 19.93 24.16
CA GLU A 133 -3.49 21.18 23.39
C GLU A 133 -3.55 22.42 24.30
N ALA A 134 -4.43 22.38 25.31
CA ALA A 134 -4.57 23.43 26.32
C ALA A 134 -3.38 23.51 27.30
N SER A 135 -2.51 22.49 27.34
CA SER A 135 -1.35 22.42 28.22
C SER A 135 -0.07 22.88 27.53
N LYS A 136 0.78 23.60 28.28
CA LYS A 136 2.10 24.02 27.80
C LYS A 136 3.19 22.97 28.04
N ILE A 137 2.90 21.93 28.82
CA ILE A 137 3.91 21.02 29.37
C ILE A 137 3.70 19.61 28.83
N TRP A 138 4.76 19.02 28.28
CA TRP A 138 4.77 17.61 27.90
C TRP A 138 4.82 16.71 29.13
N SER A 139 4.14 15.56 29.06
CA SER A 139 4.35 14.50 30.03
C SER A 139 5.79 14.00 30.02
N ASN A 140 6.17 13.34 31.11
CA ASN A 140 7.35 12.48 31.07
C ASN A 140 7.19 11.41 29.98
N TRP A 141 8.33 10.96 29.46
CA TRP A 141 8.37 9.79 28.58
C TRP A 141 7.86 8.55 29.30
N SER A 142 7.15 7.70 28.58
CA SER A 142 6.93 6.31 28.97
C SER A 142 8.27 5.59 29.12
N LEU A 143 8.25 4.44 29.78
CA LEU A 143 9.35 3.49 29.67
C LEU A 143 9.49 3.04 28.20
N TRP A 144 10.69 2.57 27.86
CA TRP A 144 10.94 1.95 26.57
C TRP A 144 10.30 0.57 26.54
N GLU A 145 9.34 0.39 25.64
CA GLU A 145 8.80 -0.94 25.33
C GLU A 145 9.57 -1.55 24.18
N THR A 146 10.24 -2.67 24.45
CA THR A 146 11.18 -3.30 23.52
C THR A 146 10.58 -4.54 22.89
N VAL A 147 10.62 -4.60 21.57
CA VAL A 147 10.31 -5.78 20.78
C VAL A 147 11.61 -6.43 20.32
N PRO A 148 11.92 -7.65 20.76
CA PRO A 148 13.20 -8.28 20.46
C PRO A 148 13.30 -8.68 18.99
N GLY A 149 14.48 -8.49 18.41
CA GLY A 149 14.90 -9.11 17.15
C GLY A 149 15.52 -10.50 17.38
N LEU A 150 16.20 -11.03 16.37
CA LEU A 150 16.99 -12.26 16.47
C LEU A 150 18.48 -12.01 16.76
N ASP A 151 18.89 -10.74 16.81
CA ASP A 151 20.14 -10.25 17.41
C ASP A 151 20.34 -10.81 18.83
N THR A 152 19.28 -10.88 19.62
CA THR A 152 19.30 -11.41 20.99
C THR A 152 19.13 -12.94 21.06
N SER A 153 18.99 -13.63 19.93
CA SER A 153 18.64 -15.06 19.91
C SER A 153 19.83 -15.97 20.24
N ASN A 154 19.57 -17.05 20.98
CA ASN A 154 20.58 -18.07 21.33
C ASN A 154 20.83 -19.10 20.22
N ARG A 155 20.60 -18.75 18.95
CA ARG A 155 20.70 -19.72 17.84
C ARG A 155 22.15 -20.01 17.47
N SER A 156 22.38 -21.20 16.93
CA SER A 156 23.72 -21.77 16.70
C SER A 156 24.35 -21.40 15.36
N GLY A 157 23.60 -20.82 14.41
CA GLY A 157 24.12 -20.49 13.08
C GLY A 157 23.46 -19.25 12.48
N PRO A 158 24.11 -18.65 11.46
CA PRO A 158 23.69 -17.39 10.93
C PRO A 158 22.40 -17.49 10.10
N GLN A 159 21.63 -16.41 10.11
CA GLN A 159 20.35 -16.31 9.41
C GLN A 159 20.30 -15.11 8.50
N ILE A 160 19.80 -15.32 7.29
CA ILE A 160 19.60 -14.27 6.29
C ILE A 160 18.13 -13.86 6.27
N PHE A 161 17.88 -12.55 6.28
CA PHE A 161 16.57 -11.91 6.10
C PHE A 161 16.63 -10.82 5.02
N PRO A 162 15.50 -10.47 4.38
CA PRO A 162 14.18 -11.09 4.55
C PRO A 162 14.13 -12.53 4.03
N LYS A 163 13.12 -13.30 4.45
CA LYS A 163 12.85 -14.66 3.92
C LYS A 163 12.06 -14.66 2.61
N LYS A 164 11.61 -13.49 2.16
CA LYS A 164 10.85 -13.34 0.92
C LYS A 164 11.73 -13.70 -0.27
N GLU A 165 11.23 -14.51 -1.20
CA GLU A 165 12.00 -14.94 -2.39
C GLU A 165 11.85 -13.98 -3.59
N PHE A 166 10.82 -13.12 -3.60
CA PHE A 166 10.48 -12.26 -4.75
C PHE A 166 10.56 -10.78 -4.39
N LEU A 167 11.29 -10.01 -5.18
CA LEU A 167 11.52 -8.58 -4.98
C LEU A 167 10.93 -7.81 -6.15
N ALA A 168 10.31 -6.67 -5.84
CA ALA A 168 9.74 -5.80 -6.86
C ALA A 168 10.85 -4.95 -7.49
N GLU A 169 10.90 -4.90 -8.80
CA GLU A 169 11.79 -4.00 -9.52
C GLU A 169 11.51 -2.53 -9.17
N GLY A 170 12.56 -1.71 -9.13
CA GLY A 170 12.53 -0.31 -8.75
C GLY A 170 12.42 -0.05 -7.25
N SER A 171 12.25 -1.09 -6.43
CA SER A 171 12.22 -0.96 -4.97
C SER A 171 13.62 -1.02 -4.36
N ASP A 172 13.75 -0.48 -3.15
CA ASP A 172 14.92 -0.64 -2.29
C ASP A 172 14.70 -1.81 -1.34
N ILE A 173 15.76 -2.53 -1.01
CA ILE A 173 15.69 -3.66 -0.08
C ILE A 173 16.90 -3.69 0.85
N THR A 174 16.64 -3.89 2.15
CA THR A 174 17.70 -4.14 3.13
C THR A 174 17.74 -5.62 3.49
N PHE A 175 18.88 -6.25 3.22
CA PHE A 175 19.20 -7.59 3.67
C PHE A 175 19.93 -7.53 5.01
N CYS A 176 19.75 -8.55 5.84
CA CYS A 176 20.61 -8.74 6.99
C CYS A 176 21.08 -10.18 7.13
N CYS A 177 22.30 -10.31 7.66
CA CYS A 177 22.82 -11.55 8.18
C CYS A 177 23.04 -11.43 9.67
N ILE A 178 22.42 -12.31 10.44
CA ILE A 178 22.48 -12.34 11.90
C ILE A 178 23.30 -13.58 12.27
N GLY A 179 24.46 -13.39 12.89
CA GLY A 179 25.32 -14.43 13.43
C GLY A 179 24.67 -15.18 14.60
N GLY A 180 25.18 -16.39 14.87
CA GLY A 180 24.81 -17.12 16.07
C GLY A 180 25.27 -16.39 17.34
N LYS A 181 24.83 -16.88 18.50
CA LYS A 181 25.20 -16.27 19.79
C LYS A 181 26.73 -16.18 19.94
N GLY A 182 27.24 -14.95 20.06
CA GLY A 182 28.67 -14.68 20.22
C GLY A 182 29.51 -14.89 18.96
N GLN A 183 28.90 -15.15 17.80
CA GLN A 183 29.59 -15.32 16.52
C GLN A 183 29.46 -14.05 15.69
N ALA A 184 30.59 -13.55 15.17
CA ALA A 184 30.57 -12.46 14.21
C ALA A 184 30.34 -12.94 12.76
N ILE A 185 29.97 -12.00 11.89
CA ILE A 185 29.93 -12.25 10.44
C ILE A 185 31.23 -11.74 9.81
N LYS A 186 31.99 -12.66 9.22
CA LYS A 186 33.31 -12.38 8.62
C LYS A 186 33.18 -11.62 7.30
N LYS A 187 32.28 -12.06 6.42
CA LYS A 187 32.10 -11.47 5.09
C LYS A 187 30.65 -11.59 4.67
N PHE A 188 30.12 -10.55 4.03
CA PHE A 188 28.79 -10.58 3.42
C PHE A 188 28.77 -9.67 2.19
N PHE A 189 28.05 -10.08 1.15
CA PHE A 189 27.93 -9.31 -0.09
C PHE A 189 26.76 -9.81 -0.93
N VAL A 190 26.38 -9.00 -1.92
CA VAL A 190 25.38 -9.33 -2.92
C VAL A 190 26.03 -9.51 -4.29
N SER A 191 25.52 -10.46 -5.07
CA SER A 191 25.84 -10.64 -6.49
C SER A 191 24.54 -10.60 -7.29
N PRO A 192 24.43 -9.80 -8.37
CA PRO A 192 25.45 -8.91 -8.93
C PRO A 192 25.78 -7.74 -8.00
N THR A 193 26.99 -7.18 -8.12
CA THR A 193 27.47 -6.13 -7.20
C THR A 193 26.61 -4.87 -7.33
N VAL A 194 26.07 -4.38 -6.22
CA VAL A 194 25.36 -3.10 -6.13
C VAL A 194 26.06 -2.24 -5.08
N ASP A 195 26.05 -0.92 -5.26
CA ASP A 195 26.62 0.03 -4.30
C ASP A 195 26.02 -0.18 -2.90
N VAL A 196 26.89 -0.22 -1.88
CA VAL A 196 26.56 -0.82 -0.58
C VAL A 196 26.64 0.21 0.54
N PHE A 197 25.51 0.50 1.20
CA PHE A 197 25.53 1.00 2.57
C PHE A 197 25.75 -0.18 3.53
N LYS A 198 26.91 -0.19 4.21
CA LYS A 198 27.28 -1.25 5.16
C LYS A 198 27.08 -0.74 6.58
N ARG A 199 26.11 -1.30 7.30
CA ARG A 199 25.92 -1.06 8.74
C ARG A 199 26.24 -2.34 9.51
N THR A 200 27.03 -2.18 10.57
CA THR A 200 27.86 -3.27 11.10
C THR A 200 27.86 -3.20 12.63
N ASN A 201 27.13 -4.09 13.29
CA ASN A 201 27.48 -4.56 14.64
C ASN A 201 28.09 -5.97 14.50
N ASN A 202 28.90 -6.45 15.45
CA ASN A 202 29.70 -7.67 15.23
C ASN A 202 28.87 -8.89 14.83
N GLN A 203 27.66 -9.04 15.38
CA GLN A 203 26.77 -10.17 15.12
C GLN A 203 25.85 -9.95 13.92
N VAL A 204 25.46 -8.71 13.61
CA VAL A 204 24.46 -8.36 12.59
C VAL A 204 25.10 -7.48 11.52
N ARG A 205 24.99 -7.93 10.28
CA ARG A 205 25.42 -7.18 9.10
C ARG A 205 24.21 -6.80 8.29
N LEU A 206 24.10 -5.52 7.96
CA LEU A 206 23.04 -4.97 7.11
C LEU A 206 23.64 -4.54 5.78
N LEU A 207 22.87 -4.77 4.71
CA LEU A 207 23.20 -4.40 3.36
C LEU A 207 21.95 -3.92 2.66
N THR A 208 21.93 -2.65 2.24
CA THR A 208 20.84 -2.10 1.43
C THR A 208 21.23 -2.10 -0.04
N VAL A 209 20.32 -2.59 -0.88
CA VAL A 209 20.38 -2.53 -2.34
C VAL A 209 19.28 -1.58 -2.79
N GLU A 210 19.69 -0.47 -3.41
CA GLU A 210 18.75 0.54 -3.91
C GLU A 210 18.41 0.28 -5.38
N ASN A 211 17.18 0.67 -5.76
CA ASN A 211 16.66 0.65 -7.12
C ASN A 211 16.96 -0.68 -7.84
N LEU A 212 16.36 -1.76 -7.32
CA LEU A 212 16.50 -3.10 -7.87
C LEU A 212 16.16 -3.12 -9.36
N SER A 213 17.08 -3.62 -10.19
CA SER A 213 16.91 -3.72 -11.63
C SER A 213 17.09 -5.16 -12.08
N HIS A 214 16.21 -5.60 -12.98
CA HIS A 214 16.31 -6.90 -13.62
C HIS A 214 17.48 -6.98 -14.61
N ASP A 215 17.94 -5.85 -15.16
CA ASP A 215 19.07 -5.76 -16.10
C ASP A 215 20.38 -6.23 -15.49
N LYS A 216 20.54 -6.01 -14.18
CA LYS A 216 21.73 -6.47 -13.44
C LYS A 216 21.70 -7.98 -13.25
N GLY A 217 20.52 -8.61 -13.34
CA GLY A 217 20.29 -10.04 -13.23
C GLY A 217 18.91 -10.31 -12.63
N SER A 218 18.14 -11.23 -13.24
CA SER A 218 16.81 -11.63 -12.74
C SER A 218 16.85 -12.34 -11.40
N THR A 219 18.04 -12.70 -10.92
CA THR A 219 18.27 -13.32 -9.61
C THR A 219 19.43 -12.64 -8.90
N ILE A 220 19.18 -12.25 -7.66
CA ILE A 220 20.13 -11.66 -6.74
C ILE A 220 20.50 -12.71 -5.71
N HIS A 221 21.80 -12.92 -5.50
CA HIS A 221 22.34 -13.81 -4.49
C HIS A 221 22.92 -13.00 -3.35
N PHE A 222 22.47 -13.29 -2.13
CA PHE A 222 23.04 -12.77 -0.90
C PHE A 222 23.92 -13.83 -0.27
N TYR A 223 25.17 -13.50 0.00
CA TYR A 223 26.14 -14.39 0.61
C TYR A 223 26.55 -13.86 1.98
N CYS A 224 26.65 -14.76 2.95
CA CYS A 224 27.09 -14.49 4.30
C CYS A 224 28.03 -15.59 4.79
N TYR A 225 29.19 -15.20 5.32
CA TYR A 225 30.21 -16.08 5.87
C TYR A 225 30.32 -15.82 7.36
N ASP A 226 30.18 -16.88 8.16
CA ASP A 226 30.47 -16.83 9.60
C ASP A 226 31.99 -16.76 9.87
N GLU A 227 32.39 -16.67 11.14
CA GLU A 227 33.80 -16.62 11.54
C GLU A 227 34.59 -17.86 11.10
N ASP A 228 33.95 -19.03 11.13
CA ASP A 228 34.51 -20.32 10.69
C ASP A 228 34.66 -20.40 9.16
N GLY A 229 34.13 -19.42 8.42
CA GLY A 229 34.16 -19.37 6.96
C GLY A 229 33.10 -20.23 6.28
N ARG A 230 32.08 -20.71 7.01
CA ARG A 230 30.95 -21.43 6.43
C ARG A 230 30.05 -20.46 5.68
N LEU A 231 29.63 -20.88 4.50
CA LEU A 231 28.80 -20.09 3.62
C LEU A 231 27.31 -20.33 3.88
N HIS A 232 26.59 -19.22 4.06
CA HIS A 232 25.14 -19.14 4.08
C HIS A 232 24.70 -18.24 2.94
N GLN A 233 23.72 -18.69 2.17
CA GLN A 233 23.26 -17.96 1.00
C GLN A 233 21.75 -17.95 0.87
N ALA A 234 21.22 -16.91 0.23
CA ALA A 234 19.83 -16.81 -0.19
C ALA A 234 19.78 -16.27 -1.62
N ALA A 235 18.77 -16.69 -2.37
CA ALA A 235 18.52 -16.23 -3.73
C ALA A 235 17.16 -15.52 -3.79
N PHE A 236 17.12 -14.41 -4.51
CA PHE A 236 15.96 -13.55 -4.62
C PHE A 236 15.69 -13.26 -6.10
N PHE A 237 14.45 -13.44 -6.55
CA PHE A 237 14.03 -13.17 -7.91
C PHE A 237 13.49 -11.74 -8.02
N VAL A 238 14.03 -10.96 -8.95
CA VAL A 238 13.56 -9.59 -9.22
C VAL A 238 12.59 -9.63 -10.39
N GLY A 239 11.42 -9.01 -10.23
CA GLY A 239 10.43 -8.89 -11.30
C GLY A 239 9.39 -7.81 -11.03
N LYS A 240 8.35 -7.78 -11.84
CA LYS A 240 7.22 -6.84 -11.71
C LYS A 240 5.93 -7.57 -11.31
N PRO A 241 5.03 -6.94 -10.54
CA PRO A 241 3.65 -7.40 -10.48
C PRO A 241 3.03 -7.34 -11.88
N PRO A 242 2.02 -8.16 -12.19
CA PRO A 242 1.40 -8.14 -13.50
C PRO A 242 0.64 -6.82 -13.69
N ASP A 243 0.68 -6.30 -14.92
CA ASP A 243 -0.20 -5.21 -15.36
C ASP A 243 -1.65 -5.72 -15.50
N THR A 244 -2.61 -4.80 -15.49
CA THR A 244 -3.97 -5.10 -15.92
C THR A 244 -3.94 -5.63 -17.37
N PRO A 245 -4.58 -6.79 -17.67
CA PRO A 245 -4.58 -7.36 -19.02
C PRO A 245 -5.07 -6.34 -20.06
N LYS A 246 -4.21 -6.04 -21.05
CA LYS A 246 -4.48 -5.01 -22.06
C LYS A 246 -5.31 -5.59 -23.20
N ASP A 247 -6.19 -4.76 -23.76
CA ASP A 247 -7.10 -5.12 -24.86
C ASP A 247 -7.94 -6.38 -24.61
N PHE A 248 -8.33 -6.58 -23.35
CA PHE A 248 -9.21 -7.67 -22.97
C PHE A 248 -10.56 -7.51 -23.67
N SER A 249 -10.86 -8.43 -24.58
CA SER A 249 -12.09 -8.42 -25.36
C SER A 249 -12.50 -9.83 -25.74
N CYS A 250 -13.82 -10.04 -25.81
CA CYS A 250 -14.40 -11.33 -26.17
C CYS A 250 -15.18 -11.24 -27.49
N HIS A 251 -14.99 -12.24 -28.35
CA HIS A 251 -15.64 -12.35 -29.64
C HIS A 251 -16.10 -13.78 -29.92
N THR A 252 -16.97 -13.94 -30.91
CA THR A 252 -17.43 -15.24 -31.41
C THR A 252 -17.39 -15.25 -32.93
N GLN A 253 -17.15 -16.41 -33.52
CA GLN A 253 -17.23 -16.59 -34.99
C GLN A 253 -18.50 -17.33 -35.40
N ASP A 254 -19.01 -18.21 -34.52
CA ASP A 254 -20.03 -19.20 -34.86
C ASP A 254 -21.26 -19.14 -33.95
N MET A 255 -21.31 -18.20 -33.00
CA MET A 255 -22.39 -18.07 -32.00
C MET A 255 -22.54 -19.30 -31.08
N ARG A 256 -21.54 -20.18 -31.02
CA ARG A 256 -21.50 -21.38 -30.16
C ARG A 256 -20.36 -21.31 -29.16
N ARG A 257 -19.21 -20.78 -29.58
CA ARG A 257 -18.03 -20.60 -28.76
C ARG A 257 -17.67 -19.13 -28.67
N VAL A 258 -17.32 -18.68 -27.48
CA VAL A 258 -16.69 -17.38 -27.28
C VAL A 258 -15.20 -17.60 -27.09
N THR A 259 -14.42 -16.70 -27.67
CA THR A 259 -12.98 -16.59 -27.49
C THR A 259 -12.69 -15.20 -26.93
N CYS A 260 -12.10 -15.14 -25.75
CA CYS A 260 -11.53 -13.90 -25.24
C CYS A 260 -10.04 -13.86 -25.51
N THR A 261 -9.55 -12.67 -25.85
CA THR A 261 -8.14 -12.38 -26.10
C THR A 261 -7.69 -11.20 -25.27
N TRP A 262 -6.43 -11.22 -24.86
CA TRP A 262 -5.76 -10.12 -24.18
C TRP A 262 -4.25 -10.18 -24.44
N ARG A 263 -3.55 -9.06 -24.26
CA ARG A 263 -2.10 -9.00 -24.34
C ARG A 263 -1.45 -9.22 -22.98
N GLU A 264 -0.36 -9.98 -22.98
CA GLU A 264 0.48 -10.20 -21.81
C GLU A 264 1.35 -8.97 -21.52
N GLY A 265 1.60 -8.70 -20.24
CA GLY A 265 2.54 -7.69 -19.79
C GLY A 265 3.83 -8.35 -19.31
N GLU A 266 4.97 -7.73 -19.57
CA GLU A 266 6.27 -8.27 -19.16
C GLU A 266 6.46 -8.15 -17.64
N THR A 267 6.78 -9.27 -16.98
CA THR A 267 6.99 -9.33 -15.51
C THR A 267 8.37 -9.80 -15.09
N TYR A 268 9.19 -10.28 -16.03
CA TYR A 268 10.52 -10.89 -15.79
C TYR A 268 10.51 -12.09 -14.83
N LEU A 269 9.34 -12.67 -14.55
CA LEU A 269 9.19 -13.91 -13.80
C LEU A 269 8.83 -15.06 -14.74
N TYR A 270 9.55 -16.17 -14.62
CA TYR A 270 9.48 -17.28 -15.58
C TYR A 270 9.17 -18.63 -14.93
N GLY A 271 8.85 -19.62 -15.77
CA GLY A 271 8.56 -20.98 -15.35
C GLY A 271 7.36 -21.04 -14.41
N ARG A 272 7.55 -21.62 -13.22
CA ARG A 272 6.48 -21.73 -12.21
C ARG A 272 6.04 -20.38 -11.62
N ASN A 273 6.86 -19.33 -11.78
CA ASN A 273 6.60 -17.99 -11.23
C ASN A 273 6.03 -17.04 -12.29
N ALA A 274 5.84 -17.50 -13.53
CA ALA A 274 5.26 -16.71 -14.60
C ALA A 274 3.81 -16.33 -14.29
N PRO A 275 3.31 -15.20 -14.84
CA PRO A 275 1.93 -14.77 -14.66
C PRO A 275 0.92 -15.87 -15.00
N GLN A 276 0.02 -16.16 -14.05
CA GLN A 276 -1.03 -17.14 -14.21
C GLN A 276 -2.35 -16.44 -14.51
N TYR A 277 -3.00 -16.83 -15.61
CA TYR A 277 -4.25 -16.26 -16.07
C TYR A 277 -5.43 -17.19 -15.78
N THR A 278 -6.45 -16.64 -15.13
CA THR A 278 -7.72 -17.33 -14.86
C THR A 278 -8.86 -16.49 -15.39
N LEU A 279 -9.61 -17.04 -16.35
CA LEU A 279 -10.85 -16.44 -16.84
C LEU A 279 -12.04 -17.07 -16.13
N SER A 280 -12.90 -16.27 -15.51
CA SER A 280 -14.06 -16.74 -14.73
C SER A 280 -15.30 -15.86 -14.99
N LYS A 281 -16.48 -16.37 -14.66
CA LYS A 281 -17.68 -15.51 -14.59
C LYS A 281 -17.56 -14.63 -13.35
N THR A 282 -17.96 -13.37 -13.46
CA THR A 282 -17.92 -12.42 -12.33
C THR A 282 -18.78 -12.88 -11.15
N SER A 283 -19.87 -13.61 -11.40
CA SER A 283 -20.71 -14.22 -10.36
C SER A 283 -20.13 -15.47 -9.71
N SER A 284 -19.10 -16.09 -10.31
CA SER A 284 -18.46 -17.31 -9.80
C SER A 284 -16.93 -17.27 -10.01
N PRO A 285 -16.23 -16.35 -9.32
CA PRO A 285 -14.81 -16.08 -9.54
C PRO A 285 -13.89 -17.27 -9.20
N LYS A 286 -14.39 -18.27 -8.46
CA LYS A 286 -13.65 -19.48 -8.09
C LYS A 286 -13.64 -20.56 -9.18
N MET A 287 -14.47 -20.42 -10.22
CA MET A 287 -14.61 -21.43 -11.26
C MET A 287 -14.08 -20.89 -12.59
N ALA A 288 -12.96 -21.44 -13.03
CA ALA A 288 -12.37 -21.11 -14.31
C ALA A 288 -13.28 -21.61 -15.46
N LEU A 289 -13.50 -20.76 -16.46
CA LEU A 289 -14.25 -21.10 -17.67
C LEU A 289 -13.42 -21.93 -18.64
N CYS A 290 -12.13 -21.65 -18.72
CA CYS A 290 -11.19 -22.30 -19.61
C CYS A 290 -9.76 -22.13 -19.08
N LYS A 291 -8.84 -22.95 -19.60
CA LYS A 291 -7.41 -22.78 -19.38
C LYS A 291 -6.91 -21.74 -20.38
N ALA A 292 -6.25 -20.69 -19.88
CA ALA A 292 -5.62 -19.71 -20.76
C ALA A 292 -4.48 -20.35 -21.56
N SER A 293 -4.41 -20.00 -22.84
CA SER A 293 -3.32 -20.37 -23.74
C SER A 293 -2.62 -19.10 -24.19
N CYS A 294 -1.37 -18.92 -23.79
CA CYS A 294 -0.57 -17.75 -24.10
C CYS A 294 0.54 -18.09 -25.10
N SER A 295 0.63 -17.26 -26.13
CA SER A 295 1.79 -17.13 -27.02
C SER A 295 2.57 -15.87 -26.64
N SER A 296 3.76 -15.66 -27.21
CA SER A 296 4.72 -14.63 -26.79
C SER A 296 4.18 -13.20 -26.57
N GLU A 297 3.05 -12.83 -27.18
CA GLU A 297 2.43 -11.51 -26.99
C GLU A 297 0.92 -11.53 -26.75
N GLN A 298 0.26 -12.67 -26.95
CA GLN A 298 -1.19 -12.76 -26.92
C GLN A 298 -1.67 -14.04 -26.25
N CYS A 299 -2.58 -13.84 -25.31
CA CYS A 299 -3.29 -14.90 -24.61
C CYS A 299 -4.72 -15.02 -25.14
N SER A 300 -5.23 -16.24 -25.10
CA SER A 300 -6.59 -16.55 -25.49
C SER A 300 -7.20 -17.60 -24.57
N CYS A 301 -8.52 -17.57 -24.45
CA CYS A 301 -9.30 -18.55 -23.70
C CYS A 301 -10.68 -18.68 -24.34
N SER A 302 -11.07 -19.91 -24.64
CA SER A 302 -12.32 -20.18 -25.34
C SER A 302 -13.16 -21.22 -24.59
N TRP A 303 -14.48 -21.02 -24.60
CA TRP A 303 -15.43 -21.93 -23.97
C TRP A 303 -16.78 -21.90 -24.71
N ASP A 304 -17.56 -22.97 -24.55
CA ASP A 304 -18.89 -23.08 -25.16
C ASP A 304 -19.92 -22.28 -24.35
N ILE A 305 -20.72 -21.45 -25.03
CA ILE A 305 -21.63 -20.52 -24.34
C ILE A 305 -22.95 -21.16 -23.86
N GLY A 306 -23.25 -22.37 -24.33
CA GLY A 306 -24.53 -23.04 -24.07
C GLY A 306 -25.72 -22.19 -24.48
N GLN A 307 -26.66 -21.97 -23.55
CA GLN A 307 -27.85 -21.14 -23.78
C GLN A 307 -27.66 -19.67 -23.36
N GLN A 308 -26.55 -19.33 -22.70
CA GLN A 308 -26.32 -18.00 -22.14
C GLN A 308 -25.85 -17.01 -23.23
N ARG A 309 -26.57 -15.89 -23.37
CA ARG A 309 -26.28 -14.86 -24.40
C ARG A 309 -25.55 -13.64 -23.86
N ILE A 310 -25.82 -13.25 -22.61
CA ILE A 310 -25.16 -12.13 -21.95
C ILE A 310 -24.11 -12.68 -20.99
N TRP A 311 -22.88 -12.23 -21.14
CA TRP A 311 -21.74 -12.65 -20.36
C TRP A 311 -21.14 -11.48 -19.60
N ASN A 312 -20.77 -11.73 -18.34
CA ASN A 312 -19.96 -10.85 -17.53
C ASN A 312 -18.79 -11.69 -17.03
N VAL A 313 -17.63 -11.45 -17.62
CA VAL A 313 -16.43 -12.26 -17.40
C VAL A 313 -15.31 -11.39 -16.85
N THR A 314 -14.49 -12.00 -16.00
CA THR A 314 -13.31 -11.39 -15.42
C THR A 314 -12.11 -12.25 -15.77
N VAL A 315 -11.12 -11.67 -16.45
CA VAL A 315 -9.78 -12.24 -16.52
C VAL A 315 -8.97 -11.74 -15.32
N THR A 316 -8.38 -12.67 -14.60
CA THR A 316 -7.53 -12.40 -13.46
C THR A 316 -6.13 -12.88 -13.78
N VAL A 317 -5.13 -12.03 -13.54
CA VAL A 317 -3.71 -12.37 -13.68
C VAL A 317 -3.03 -12.24 -12.33
N GLU A 318 -2.24 -13.24 -11.95
CA GLU A 318 -1.50 -13.24 -10.69
C GLU A 318 -0.09 -13.82 -10.84
N ASN A 319 0.85 -13.26 -10.08
CA ASN A 319 2.18 -13.81 -9.87
C ASN A 319 2.57 -13.59 -8.39
N PRO A 320 3.73 -14.06 -7.92
CA PRO A 320 4.15 -13.90 -6.52
C PRO A 320 4.25 -12.43 -6.02
N LEU A 321 4.28 -11.45 -6.92
CA LEU A 321 4.39 -10.03 -6.61
C LEU A 321 3.04 -9.29 -6.60
N GLY A 322 1.98 -9.88 -7.16
CA GLY A 322 0.67 -9.23 -7.14
C GLY A 322 -0.38 -9.86 -8.02
N LYS A 323 -1.55 -9.21 -8.04
CA LYS A 323 -2.75 -9.66 -8.73
C LYS A 323 -3.48 -8.48 -9.36
N LYS A 324 -3.94 -8.66 -10.59
CA LYS A 324 -4.77 -7.69 -11.34
C LYS A 324 -5.90 -8.40 -12.07
N ASN A 325 -6.89 -7.63 -12.50
CA ASN A 325 -8.02 -8.14 -13.23
C ASN A 325 -8.50 -7.14 -14.30
N ALA A 326 -9.20 -7.68 -15.30
CA ALA A 326 -9.96 -6.91 -16.28
C ALA A 326 -11.31 -7.60 -16.50
N THR A 327 -12.34 -6.81 -16.73
CA THR A 327 -13.73 -7.28 -16.87
C THR A 327 -14.27 -6.89 -18.23
N ASP A 328 -15.07 -7.77 -18.84
CA ASP A 328 -15.82 -7.48 -20.07
C ASP A 328 -17.26 -7.96 -19.90
N VAL A 329 -18.19 -7.13 -20.34
CA VAL A 329 -19.63 -7.40 -20.33
C VAL A 329 -20.13 -7.27 -21.76
N PHE A 330 -20.70 -8.35 -22.29
CA PHE A 330 -21.11 -8.39 -23.68
C PHE A 330 -22.32 -9.28 -23.91
N ASP A 331 -23.09 -8.93 -24.95
CA ASP A 331 -24.04 -9.83 -25.59
C ASP A 331 -23.36 -10.49 -26.79
N VAL A 332 -23.40 -11.81 -26.84
CA VAL A 332 -22.82 -12.64 -27.90
C VAL A 332 -23.33 -12.21 -29.29
N ASN A 333 -24.59 -11.76 -29.41
CA ASN A 333 -25.19 -11.31 -30.67
C ASN A 333 -24.50 -10.09 -31.29
N HIS A 334 -23.77 -9.31 -30.49
CA HIS A 334 -23.09 -8.08 -30.91
C HIS A 334 -21.57 -8.25 -31.04
N ARG A 335 -21.06 -9.48 -30.98
CA ARG A 335 -19.61 -9.79 -30.94
C ARG A 335 -19.17 -10.78 -32.02
N THR A 336 -19.93 -10.91 -33.10
CA THR A 336 -19.60 -11.76 -34.25
C THR A 336 -18.51 -11.14 -35.13
N LEU A 337 -17.37 -11.81 -35.28
CA LEU A 337 -16.39 -11.47 -36.30
C LEU A 337 -16.82 -12.11 -37.62
N LEU A 338 -17.18 -11.30 -38.62
CA LEU A 338 -17.45 -11.79 -39.97
C LEU A 338 -16.15 -12.40 -40.52
N GLN A 339 -16.18 -13.71 -40.80
CA GLN A 339 -15.10 -14.35 -41.53
C GLN A 339 -15.11 -13.78 -42.95
N ARG A 340 -13.99 -13.21 -43.40
CA ARG A 340 -13.80 -12.86 -44.81
C ARG A 340 -13.90 -14.17 -45.59
N SER A 341 -14.96 -14.33 -46.36
CA SER A 341 -15.16 -15.53 -47.16
C SER A 341 -14.07 -15.62 -48.22
N ASP A 342 -13.32 -16.72 -48.23
CA ASP A 342 -12.51 -17.14 -49.37
C ASP A 342 -13.46 -17.54 -50.51
N LEU A 343 -13.98 -16.55 -51.22
CA LEU A 343 -14.66 -16.71 -52.50
C LEU A 343 -13.71 -16.16 -53.55
N VAL A 344 -12.97 -17.05 -54.21
CA VAL A 344 -12.92 -17.24 -55.68
C VAL A 344 -11.85 -18.30 -55.96
N THR A 345 -12.24 -19.56 -56.13
CA THR A 345 -11.67 -20.39 -57.20
C THR A 345 -12.64 -21.52 -57.54
N GLY A 346 -13.15 -21.53 -58.78
CA GLY A 346 -13.79 -22.70 -59.38
C GLY A 346 -15.25 -22.52 -59.80
N MET A 347 -15.46 -21.92 -60.99
CA MET A 347 -16.28 -22.52 -62.07
C MET A 347 -16.45 -21.52 -63.22
N THR A 348 -15.44 -21.48 -64.10
CA THR A 348 -15.65 -21.17 -65.52
C THR A 348 -15.28 -22.42 -66.30
N ALA A 349 -16.23 -23.33 -66.50
CA ALA A 349 -16.20 -24.31 -67.57
C ALA A 349 -17.62 -24.79 -67.86
N ASN A 350 -17.96 -24.79 -69.15
CA ASN A 350 -19.14 -25.39 -69.79
C ASN A 350 -20.48 -24.65 -69.74
N VAL A 351 -20.65 -23.71 -70.67
CA VAL A 351 -21.83 -23.71 -71.56
C VAL A 351 -21.37 -23.36 -72.98
N SER A 352 -20.83 -24.34 -73.71
CA SER A 352 -20.76 -24.27 -75.17
C SER A 352 -21.31 -25.56 -75.76
N LYS A 353 -22.47 -25.42 -76.41
CA LYS A 353 -23.14 -26.29 -77.39
C LYS A 353 -24.57 -26.61 -76.98
N SER A 354 -25.46 -26.26 -77.91
CA SER A 354 -26.89 -26.63 -78.03
C SER A 354 -27.87 -25.52 -77.69
N ALA A 355 -27.98 -24.55 -78.61
CA ALA A 355 -29.25 -23.88 -78.96
C ALA A 355 -29.06 -23.07 -80.25
N ALA A 356 -28.67 -23.76 -81.33
CA ALA A 356 -29.11 -23.34 -82.65
C ALA A 356 -30.51 -23.95 -82.84
N LEU A 357 -31.42 -23.15 -83.40
CA LEU A 357 -32.85 -23.37 -83.67
C LEU A 357 -33.81 -22.78 -82.64
N LEU A 358 -34.72 -21.97 -83.18
CA LEU A 358 -35.92 -21.35 -82.59
C LEU A 358 -35.74 -20.00 -81.89
N LYS A 359 -35.70 -18.93 -82.70
CA LYS A 359 -36.56 -17.74 -82.55
C LYS A 359 -36.32 -16.74 -83.70
N LEU A 360 -36.93 -17.01 -84.85
CA LEU A 360 -37.32 -15.97 -85.81
C LEU A 360 -38.80 -16.20 -86.10
N ALA A 361 -39.62 -15.72 -85.18
CA ALA A 361 -41.05 -15.54 -85.35
C ALA A 361 -41.39 -14.21 -84.65
N ASP A 362 -41.45 -13.18 -85.48
CA ASP A 362 -42.65 -12.35 -85.68
C ASP A 362 -42.47 -10.83 -85.50
N GLY A 363 -42.70 -10.14 -86.63
CA GLY A 363 -43.48 -8.90 -86.67
C GLY A 363 -42.74 -7.55 -86.66
N ARG A 364 -42.39 -7.01 -87.84
CA ARG A 364 -43.26 -6.08 -88.60
C ARG A 364 -42.59 -5.43 -89.83
N GLU A 365 -43.19 -5.74 -90.98
CA GLU A 365 -43.71 -4.84 -92.04
C GLU A 365 -42.87 -3.67 -92.63
N SER A 366 -42.53 -3.84 -93.93
CA SER A 366 -43.19 -3.17 -95.09
C SER A 366 -42.42 -2.08 -95.87
N LYS A 367 -42.28 -2.37 -97.19
CA LYS A 367 -42.08 -1.50 -98.39
C LYS A 367 -40.68 -0.92 -98.60
N ASP A 368 -40.04 -1.02 -99.78
CA ASP A 368 -40.54 -0.71 -101.13
C ASP A 368 -39.90 -1.55 -102.26
N VAL A 369 -40.60 -1.50 -103.40
CA VAL A 369 -40.50 -2.31 -104.62
C VAL A 369 -39.60 -1.66 -105.69
N LYS A 370 -38.76 -2.46 -106.35
CA LYS A 370 -38.68 -2.51 -107.83
C LYS A 370 -38.07 -3.80 -108.33
#